data_AF-G2YV84-F1
#
_entry.id   AF-G2YV84-F1
#
_cell.length_a   1.000
_cell.length_b   1.000
_cell.length_c   1.000
_cell.angle_alpha   90.00
_cell.angle_beta   90.00
_cell.angle_gamma   90.00
#
_symmetry.space_group_name_H-M   'P 1'
#
loop_
_entity.id
_entity.type
_entity.pdbx_description
1 polymer ?
#
loop_
_entity_poly.entity_id
_entity_poly.type
_entity_poly.pdbx_seq_one_letter_code
_entity_poly.pdbx_strand_id
1 'polypeptide(L)'
;MTQFMAEAIWSRFPIKGGNFYYGLQNSAKDSAVIKALSKKEPVLLPDNSWKALTKYKLPRTPLEYRKDIMSNSQIAPILQTCYCTSLIRTLRAALALNPQTQSLLLMFKKAGTSGLDLYLDIDNSKLLLHEKWMDFERSHGENSTDCILSCK
;
A
#
# COMPACT_ATOMS: atom_id res chain seq x y z
N MET A 1 -31.80 -6.61 -2.93
CA MET A 1 -30.65 -7.55 -2.84
C MET A 1 -30.40 -7.86 -1.37
N THR A 2 -30.25 -9.14 -1.01
CA THR A 2 -29.88 -9.58 0.35
C THR A 2 -28.36 -9.70 0.46
N GLN A 3 -27.82 -9.75 1.70
CA GLN A 3 -26.37 -9.90 1.92
C GLN A 3 -25.80 -11.16 1.25
N PHE A 4 -26.47 -12.30 1.42
CA PHE A 4 -26.07 -13.57 0.81
C PHE A 4 -26.01 -13.49 -0.73
N MET A 5 -26.98 -12.81 -1.36
CA MET A 5 -26.96 -12.58 -2.80
C MET A 5 -25.82 -11.65 -3.22
N ALA A 6 -25.53 -10.62 -2.43
CA ALA A 6 -24.42 -9.70 -2.70
C ALA A 6 -23.06 -10.41 -2.60
N GLU A 7 -22.87 -11.26 -1.59
CA GLU A 7 -21.67 -12.10 -1.41
C GLU A 7 -21.51 -13.12 -2.55
N ALA A 8 -22.61 -13.75 -2.99
CA ALA A 8 -22.60 -14.68 -4.12
C ALA A 8 -22.29 -13.99 -5.46
N ILE A 9 -22.70 -12.72 -5.62
CA ILE A 9 -22.32 -11.89 -6.77
C ILE A 9 -20.84 -11.48 -6.65
N TRP A 10 -20.40 -11.08 -5.45
CA TRP A 10 -19.02 -10.67 -5.19
C TRP A 10 -18.02 -11.80 -5.45
N SER A 11 -18.33 -13.03 -5.05
CA SER A 11 -17.47 -14.21 -5.25
C SER A 11 -17.30 -14.60 -6.73
N ARG A 12 -18.20 -14.15 -7.62
CA ARG A 12 -18.11 -14.35 -9.07
C ARG A 12 -17.24 -13.31 -9.76
N PHE A 13 -16.98 -12.17 -9.13
CA PHE A 13 -15.97 -11.26 -9.66
C PHE A 13 -14.60 -11.93 -9.56
N PRO A 14 -13.71 -11.77 -10.56
CA PRO A 14 -12.36 -12.30 -10.51
C PRO A 14 -11.55 -11.51 -9.48
N ILE A 15 -11.77 -11.78 -8.19
CA ILE A 15 -10.93 -11.29 -7.09
C ILE A 15 -9.55 -11.97 -7.16
N LYS A 16 -9.44 -13.08 -7.90
CA LYS A 16 -8.23 -13.88 -8.08
C LYS A 16 -7.05 -13.17 -8.77
N GLY A 17 -7.21 -11.94 -9.28
CA GLY A 17 -6.13 -11.15 -9.88
C GLY A 17 -5.77 -9.85 -9.15
N GLY A 18 -6.51 -9.50 -8.10
CA GLY A 18 -6.26 -8.25 -7.37
C GLY A 18 -6.71 -6.97 -8.11
N ASN A 19 -7.70 -7.05 -8.98
CA ASN A 19 -8.33 -5.88 -9.60
C ASN A 19 -9.04 -5.01 -8.55
N PHE A 20 -8.96 -3.69 -8.72
CA PHE A 20 -9.67 -2.73 -7.90
C PHE A 20 -10.93 -2.27 -8.61
N TYR A 21 -12.05 -2.31 -7.90
CA TYR A 21 -13.32 -1.89 -8.42
C TYR A 21 -13.66 -0.49 -7.91
N TYR A 22 -14.23 0.34 -8.78
CA TYR A 22 -14.66 1.69 -8.45
C TYR A 22 -16.00 2.01 -9.13
N GLY A 23 -16.77 2.94 -8.57
CA GLY A 23 -18.06 3.37 -9.12
C GLY A 23 -17.92 4.50 -10.15
N LEU A 24 -19.02 4.89 -10.81
CA LEU A 24 -18.99 6.05 -11.72
C LEU A 24 -18.69 7.36 -10.98
N GLN A 25 -19.07 7.46 -9.71
CA GLN A 25 -18.80 8.63 -8.90
C GLN A 25 -17.30 8.73 -8.61
N ASN A 26 -16.67 9.81 -9.06
CA ASN A 26 -15.21 10.06 -9.01
C ASN A 26 -14.35 9.12 -9.88
N SER A 27 -14.92 8.58 -10.96
CA SER A 27 -14.28 7.60 -11.85
C SER A 27 -12.84 7.97 -12.29
N ALA A 28 -12.62 9.23 -12.69
CA ALA A 28 -11.31 9.71 -13.15
C ALA A 28 -10.27 9.75 -12.01
N LYS A 29 -10.68 10.21 -10.82
CA LYS A 29 -9.80 10.32 -9.64
C LYS A 29 -9.45 8.94 -9.10
N ASP A 30 -10.43 8.07 -8.97
CA ASP A 30 -10.23 6.74 -8.41
C ASP A 30 -9.45 5.83 -9.37
N SER A 31 -9.69 5.92 -10.68
CA SER A 31 -8.88 5.24 -11.69
C SER A 31 -7.42 5.71 -11.67
N ALA A 32 -7.16 7.02 -11.58
CA ALA A 32 -5.80 7.55 -11.51
C ALA A 32 -5.07 7.08 -10.24
N VAL A 33 -5.76 7.12 -9.09
CA VAL A 33 -5.26 6.60 -7.81
C VAL A 33 -4.98 5.10 -7.91
N ILE A 34 -5.87 4.29 -8.48
CA ILE A 34 -5.64 2.85 -8.62
C ILE A 34 -4.42 2.56 -9.50
N LYS A 35 -4.33 3.20 -10.68
CA LYS A 35 -3.23 2.99 -11.64
C LYS A 35 -1.88 3.38 -11.05
N ALA A 36 -1.80 4.57 -10.43
CA ALA A 36 -0.56 5.06 -9.85
C ALA A 36 -0.06 4.19 -8.68
N LEU A 37 -0.96 3.49 -7.99
CA LEU A 37 -0.66 2.96 -6.66
C LEU A 37 -0.59 1.44 -6.59
N SER A 38 -1.03 0.73 -7.62
CA SER A 38 -1.16 -0.72 -7.54
C SER A 38 -0.59 -1.50 -8.72
N LYS A 39 -0.09 -0.83 -9.77
CA LYS A 39 0.30 -1.46 -11.05
C LYS A 39 -0.80 -2.41 -11.61
N LYS A 40 -2.04 -2.25 -11.16
CA LYS A 40 -3.20 -3.08 -11.49
C LYS A 40 -4.24 -2.25 -12.22
N GLU A 41 -5.07 -2.92 -13.01
CA GLU A 41 -6.10 -2.25 -13.78
C GLU A 41 -7.33 -1.92 -12.93
N PRO A 42 -7.77 -0.65 -12.90
CA PRO A 42 -9.05 -0.28 -12.29
C PRO A 42 -10.20 -0.80 -13.16
N VAL A 43 -11.20 -1.42 -12.52
CA VAL A 43 -12.41 -1.93 -13.20
C VAL A 43 -13.61 -1.13 -12.76
N LEU A 44 -14.23 -0.41 -13.70
CA LEU A 44 -15.46 0.34 -13.44
C LEU A 44 -16.63 -0.63 -13.24
N LEU A 45 -17.35 -0.49 -12.14
CA LEU A 45 -18.61 -1.19 -11.93
C LEU A 45 -19.80 -0.30 -12.28
N PRO A 46 -20.87 -0.86 -12.88
CA PRO A 46 -22.14 -0.14 -13.04
C PRO A 46 -22.66 0.35 -11.70
N ASP A 47 -23.28 1.54 -11.67
CA ASP A 47 -23.72 2.19 -10.42
C ASP A 47 -24.64 1.33 -9.55
N ASN A 48 -25.53 0.55 -10.18
CA ASN A 48 -26.44 -0.33 -9.46
C ASN A 48 -25.68 -1.45 -8.73
N SER A 49 -24.67 -2.02 -9.39
CA SER A 49 -23.78 -3.02 -8.81
C SER A 49 -22.89 -2.40 -7.73
N TRP A 50 -22.30 -1.23 -8.01
CA TRP A 50 -21.48 -0.50 -7.05
C TRP A 50 -22.24 -0.18 -5.76
N LYS A 51 -23.43 0.43 -5.86
CA LYS A 51 -24.27 0.76 -4.71
C LYS A 51 -24.71 -0.48 -3.94
N ALA A 52 -25.06 -1.55 -4.64
CA ALA A 52 -25.49 -2.79 -4.00
C ALA A 52 -24.34 -3.49 -3.25
N LEU A 53 -23.14 -3.51 -3.81
CA LEU A 53 -21.97 -4.14 -3.20
C LEU A 53 -21.38 -3.27 -2.07
N THR A 54 -21.32 -1.94 -2.24
CA THR A 54 -20.83 -1.02 -1.22
C THR A 54 -21.77 -0.94 -0.01
N LYS A 55 -23.08 -1.12 -0.19
CA LYS A 55 -24.05 -1.26 0.92
C LYS A 55 -23.63 -2.34 1.92
N TYR A 56 -23.01 -3.42 1.42
CA TYR A 56 -22.52 -4.54 2.24
C TYR A 56 -21.00 -4.51 2.45
N LYS A 57 -20.33 -3.40 2.13
CA LYS A 57 -18.86 -3.21 2.27
C LYS A 57 -18.03 -4.30 1.58
N LEU A 58 -18.52 -4.83 0.45
CA LEU A 58 -17.87 -5.93 -0.27
C LEU A 58 -16.65 -5.45 -1.10
N PRO A 59 -16.74 -4.35 -1.88
CA PRO A 59 -15.57 -3.81 -2.57
C PRO A 59 -14.67 -3.08 -1.57
N ARG A 60 -13.39 -3.42 -1.55
CA ARG A 60 -12.39 -2.62 -0.86
C ARG A 60 -11.99 -1.45 -1.73
N THR A 61 -12.04 -0.24 -1.17
CA THR A 61 -11.44 0.94 -1.78
C THR A 61 -9.90 0.78 -1.83
N PRO A 62 -9.21 1.51 -2.72
CA PRO A 62 -7.75 1.49 -2.77
C PRO A 62 -7.11 1.85 -1.42
N LEU A 63 -7.71 2.79 -0.68
CA LEU A 63 -7.25 3.18 0.66
C LEU A 63 -7.42 2.04 1.66
N GLU A 64 -8.57 1.38 1.70
CA GLU A 64 -8.83 0.24 2.58
C GLU A 64 -7.93 -0.94 2.26
N TYR A 65 -7.65 -1.21 0.98
CA TYR A 65 -6.69 -2.24 0.59
C TYR A 65 -5.28 -1.93 1.08
N ARG A 66 -4.85 -0.67 0.99
CA ARG A 66 -3.52 -0.25 1.47
C ARG A 66 -3.39 -0.42 2.97
N LYS A 67 -4.41 0.05 3.69
CA LYS A 67 -4.51 -0.10 5.15
C LYS A 67 -4.47 -1.59 5.49
N ASP A 68 -5.32 -2.39 4.87
CA ASP A 68 -5.40 -3.84 5.11
C ASP A 68 -4.06 -4.54 4.87
N ILE A 69 -3.43 -4.35 3.71
CA ILE A 69 -2.15 -4.99 3.41
C ILE A 69 -1.07 -4.53 4.39
N MET A 70 -0.84 -3.23 4.53
CA MET A 70 0.30 -2.73 5.30
C MET A 70 0.10 -2.93 6.80
N SER A 71 -1.10 -2.71 7.32
CA SER A 71 -1.39 -2.88 8.74
C SER A 71 -1.38 -4.36 9.13
N ASN A 72 -1.96 -5.26 8.31
CA ASN A 72 -2.05 -6.70 8.63
C ASN A 72 -0.80 -7.51 8.24
N SER A 73 0.09 -6.96 7.41
CA SER A 73 1.38 -7.61 7.11
C SER A 73 2.25 -7.75 8.35
N GLN A 74 3.04 -8.84 8.38
CA GLN A 74 4.02 -9.06 9.44
C GLN A 74 5.05 -7.92 9.46
N ILE A 75 5.50 -7.55 10.67
CA ILE A 75 6.64 -6.65 10.83
C ILE A 75 7.90 -7.36 10.35
N ALA A 76 8.65 -6.71 9.46
CA ALA A 76 9.93 -7.21 8.99
C ALA A 76 11.01 -6.92 10.04
N PRO A 77 11.92 -7.87 10.31
CA PRO A 77 13.07 -7.61 11.16
C PRO A 77 13.99 -6.59 10.48
N ILE A 78 14.55 -5.66 11.27
CA ILE A 78 15.46 -4.64 10.74
C ILE A 78 16.78 -5.30 10.32
N LEU A 79 17.16 -5.08 9.06
CA LEU A 79 18.44 -5.57 8.53
C LEU A 79 19.60 -4.79 9.15
N GLN A 80 20.61 -5.52 9.62
CA GLN A 80 21.81 -4.93 10.26
C GLN A 80 22.88 -4.61 9.20
N THR A 81 22.54 -3.73 8.27
CA THR A 81 23.46 -3.24 7.23
C THR A 81 23.68 -1.74 7.40
N CYS A 82 24.87 -1.24 7.04
CA CYS A 82 25.17 0.20 7.10
C CYS A 82 24.17 1.03 6.28
N TYR A 83 23.73 0.50 5.13
CA TYR A 83 22.68 1.11 4.32
C TYR A 83 21.37 1.25 5.10
N CYS A 84 20.86 0.15 5.68
CA CYS A 84 19.60 0.17 6.42
C CYS A 84 19.68 1.09 7.65
N THR A 85 20.79 1.05 8.39
CA THR A 85 21.02 1.95 9.53
C THR A 85 21.00 3.41 9.10
N SER A 86 21.71 3.77 8.03
CA SER A 86 21.73 5.13 7.48
C SER A 86 20.35 5.56 7.00
N LEU A 87 19.63 4.68 6.29
CA LEU A 87 18.26 4.96 5.83
C LEU A 87 17.33 5.27 7.00
N ILE A 88 17.30 4.42 8.03
CA ILE A 88 16.45 4.62 9.21
C ILE A 88 16.80 5.93 9.91
N ARG A 89 18.10 6.23 10.07
CA ARG A 89 18.56 7.48 10.68
C ARG A 89 18.08 8.69 9.89
N THR A 90 18.26 8.67 8.56
CA THR A 90 17.84 9.75 7.66
C THR A 90 16.32 9.95 7.70
N LEU A 91 15.54 8.86 7.64
CA LEU A 91 14.07 8.95 7.73
C LEU A 91 13.61 9.52 9.06
N ARG A 92 14.20 9.08 10.19
CA ARG A 92 13.89 9.64 11.51
C ARG A 92 14.23 11.13 11.59
N ALA A 93 15.39 11.52 11.08
CA ALA A 93 15.78 12.93 11.04
C ALA A 93 14.79 13.75 10.22
N ALA A 94 14.41 13.28 9.02
CA ALA A 94 13.44 13.94 8.17
C ALA A 94 12.06 14.09 8.85
N LEU A 95 11.57 13.05 9.53
CA LEU A 95 10.32 13.10 10.28
C LEU A 95 10.37 14.07 11.47
N ALA A 96 11.53 14.20 12.12
CA ALA A 96 11.74 15.12 13.24
C ALA A 96 11.76 16.61 12.81
N LEU A 97 11.94 16.92 11.53
CA LEU A 97 11.93 18.30 11.02
C LEU A 97 10.55 18.98 11.15
N ASN A 98 9.46 18.21 11.19
CA ASN A 98 8.11 18.73 11.35
C ASN A 98 7.49 18.19 12.64
N PRO A 99 7.03 19.07 13.57
CA PRO A 99 6.39 18.65 14.82
C PRO A 99 5.18 17.72 14.65
N GLN A 100 4.50 17.77 13.50
CA GLN A 100 3.35 16.91 13.20
C GLN A 100 3.76 15.47 12.87
N THR A 101 5.01 15.25 12.44
CA THR A 101 5.52 13.94 12.01
C THR A 101 6.57 13.36 12.95
N GLN A 102 7.09 14.15 13.90
CA GLN A 102 8.17 13.74 14.80
C GLN A 102 7.84 12.51 15.65
N SER A 103 6.56 12.32 15.98
CA SER A 103 6.09 11.21 16.82
C SER A 103 5.80 9.94 16.01
N LEU A 104 5.93 9.98 14.68
CA LEU A 104 5.64 8.83 13.83
C LEU A 104 6.67 7.72 14.04
N LEU A 105 6.18 6.53 14.37
CA LEU A 105 6.98 5.32 14.47
C LEU A 105 7.23 4.73 13.08
N LEU A 106 8.50 4.57 12.71
CA LEU A 106 8.90 3.84 11.52
C LEU A 106 8.75 2.33 11.73
N MET A 107 8.01 1.66 10.86
CA MET A 107 7.90 0.20 10.86
C MET A 107 8.03 -0.37 9.46
N PHE A 108 8.88 -1.38 9.29
CA PHE A 108 9.01 -2.11 8.04
C PHE A 108 8.07 -3.32 8.03
N LYS A 109 7.44 -3.56 6.88
CA LYS A 109 6.39 -4.58 6.70
C LYS A 109 6.73 -5.52 5.56
N LYS A 110 6.47 -6.81 5.77
CA LYS A 110 6.59 -7.88 4.76
C LYS A 110 5.38 -7.88 3.82
N ALA A 111 5.23 -6.83 3.01
CA ALA A 111 4.07 -6.63 2.13
C ALA A 111 4.16 -7.35 0.76
N GLY A 112 5.11 -8.28 0.60
CA GLY A 112 5.20 -9.18 -0.55
C GLY A 112 5.35 -8.47 -1.90
N THR A 113 4.62 -8.93 -2.92
CA THR A 113 4.60 -8.32 -4.26
C THR A 113 3.42 -7.36 -4.44
N SER A 114 2.88 -6.81 -3.35
CA SER A 114 1.69 -5.95 -3.38
C SER A 114 1.85 -4.66 -4.19
N GLY A 115 3.10 -4.26 -4.49
CA GLY A 115 3.41 -3.00 -5.17
C GLY A 115 3.25 -1.75 -4.29
N LEU A 116 2.99 -1.93 -2.99
CA LEU A 116 2.83 -0.84 -2.03
C LEU A 116 4.16 -0.52 -1.34
N ASP A 117 4.63 0.71 -1.49
CA ASP A 117 5.92 1.13 -0.93
C ASP A 117 5.82 1.67 0.49
N LEU A 118 4.76 2.40 0.80
CA LEU A 118 4.52 2.98 2.11
C LEU A 118 3.03 3.20 2.39
N TYR A 119 2.68 3.30 3.66
CA TYR A 119 1.37 3.70 4.15
C TYR A 119 1.51 4.52 5.43
N LEU A 120 0.86 5.68 5.48
CA LEU A 120 0.80 6.53 6.66
C LEU A 120 -0.43 6.17 7.49
N ASP A 121 -0.21 5.57 8.65
CA ASP A 121 -1.23 5.20 9.62
C ASP A 121 -1.30 6.29 10.69
N ILE A 122 -2.04 7.35 10.38
CA ILE A 122 -2.23 8.52 11.25
C ILE A 122 -2.87 8.09 12.58
N ASP A 123 -3.89 7.22 12.52
CA ASP A 123 -4.65 6.73 13.66
C ASP A 123 -3.74 6.13 14.75
N ASN A 124 -2.64 5.49 14.32
CA ASN A 124 -1.70 4.82 15.22
C ASN A 124 -0.31 5.47 15.26
N SER A 125 -0.16 6.68 14.70
CA SER A 125 1.11 7.41 14.61
C SER A 125 2.25 6.57 14.04
N LYS A 126 2.03 5.88 12.92
CA LYS A 126 3.00 4.99 12.28
C LYS A 126 3.21 5.32 10.81
N LEU A 127 4.46 5.30 10.38
CA LEU A 127 4.82 5.23 8.96
C LEU A 127 5.24 3.81 8.63
N LEU A 128 4.39 3.10 7.89
CA LEU A 128 4.62 1.73 7.46
C LEU A 128 5.36 1.76 6.13
N LEU A 129 6.49 1.06 6.04
CA LEU A 129 7.35 1.00 4.86
C LEU A 129 7.48 -0.44 4.40
N HIS A 130 7.55 -0.67 3.10
CA HIS A 130 7.87 -2.00 2.58
C HIS A 130 9.29 -2.41 2.96
N GLU A 131 9.50 -3.68 3.33
CA GLU A 131 10.82 -4.20 3.71
C GLU A 131 11.91 -4.08 2.63
N LYS A 132 11.53 -3.91 1.35
CA LYS A 132 12.47 -3.82 0.23
C LYS A 132 13.39 -2.61 0.38
N TRP A 133 12.91 -1.56 1.06
CA TRP A 133 13.66 -0.35 1.31
C TRP A 133 14.85 -0.58 2.25
N MET A 134 14.87 -1.66 3.04
CA MET A 134 16.02 -1.97 3.90
C MET A 134 17.20 -2.57 3.14
N ASP A 135 17.00 -2.97 1.89
CA ASP A 135 17.97 -3.66 1.04
C ASP A 135 18.34 -2.75 -0.12
N PHE A 136 19.65 -2.51 -0.30
CA PHE A 136 20.15 -1.57 -1.29
C PHE A 136 19.80 -2.02 -2.72
N GLU A 137 20.08 -3.28 -3.04
CA GLU A 137 19.82 -3.84 -4.38
C GLU A 137 18.33 -3.83 -4.70
N ARG A 138 17.50 -4.27 -3.75
CA ARG A 138 16.04 -4.34 -3.94
C ARG A 138 15.37 -2.96 -3.99
N SER A 139 15.98 -1.93 -3.40
CA SER A 139 15.45 -0.57 -3.42
C SER A 139 15.83 0.22 -4.67
N HIS A 140 16.97 -0.08 -5.30
CA HIS A 140 17.44 0.62 -6.50
C HIS A 140 17.12 -0.13 -7.82
N GLY A 141 16.75 -1.41 -7.74
CA GLY A 141 16.27 -2.21 -8.87
C GLY A 141 17.37 -2.58 -9.89
N GLU A 142 16.99 -3.33 -10.93
CA GLU A 142 17.92 -3.87 -11.94
C GLU A 142 18.63 -2.81 -12.80
N ASN A 143 18.16 -1.54 -12.77
CA ASN A 143 18.73 -0.43 -13.54
C ASN A 143 19.69 0.46 -12.72
N SER A 144 20.18 -0.01 -11.57
CA SER A 144 21.06 0.72 -10.66
C SER A 144 22.54 0.70 -11.10
N THR A 145 22.85 1.02 -12.36
CA THR A 145 24.24 1.11 -12.82
C THR A 145 24.99 2.31 -12.22
N ASP A 146 24.28 3.28 -11.65
CA ASP A 146 24.83 4.57 -11.24
C ASP A 146 24.96 4.73 -9.71
N CYS A 147 24.48 3.76 -8.92
CA CYS A 147 24.55 3.81 -7.46
C CYS A 147 25.40 2.65 -6.93
N ILE A 148 26.57 2.99 -6.36
CA ILE A 148 27.44 2.02 -5.68
C ILE A 148 27.34 2.25 -4.18
N LEU A 149 26.96 1.22 -3.43
CA LEU A 149 27.04 1.24 -1.97
C LEU A 149 28.49 1.01 -1.53
N SER A 150 29.25 2.09 -1.27
CA SER A 150 30.55 1.96 -0.60
C SER A 150 30.35 2.09 0.92
N CYS A 151 30.43 0.97 1.65
CA CYS A 151 30.63 1.03 3.09
C CYS A 151 32.10 1.38 3.35
N LYS A 152 32.36 2.51 4.01
CA LYS A 152 33.67 2.83 4.59
C LYS A 152 33.75 2.30 6.01
#